data_AF-A0A9P1KD47-F1
#
_entry.id   AF-A0A9P1KD47-F1
#
_cell.length_a   1.000
_cell.length_b   1.000
_cell.length_c   1.000
_cell.angle_alpha   90.00
_cell.angle_beta   90.00
_cell.angle_gamma   90.00
#
_symmetry.space_group_name_H-M   'P 1'
#
loop_
_entity.id
_entity.type
_entity.pdbx_description
1 polymer ?
#
loop_
_entity_poly.entity_id
_entity_poly.type
_entity_poly.pdbx_seq_one_letter_code
_entity_poly.pdbx_strand_id
1 'polypeptide(L)'
;MNITPTPVDQNGWQKQLDHFVENHHPQLAALAWGVHLEGESEQGTLGIDLKPTPHFVFCPKSAIELLNQNADNKLQEILGIIDGYKPEIEVLMICISPNRIKLIYFQPELAPPDCYARIATDKRSLMSELEKAMSELIQLPENM
;
A
#
# COMPACT_ATOMS: atom_id res chain seq x y z
N MET A 1 6.39 -31.79 -12.64
CA MET A 1 7.09 -30.53 -12.33
C MET A 1 7.23 -30.46 -10.82
N ASN A 2 8.45 -30.47 -10.29
CA ASN A 2 8.67 -30.28 -8.86
C ASN A 2 8.64 -28.78 -8.60
N ILE A 3 7.52 -28.30 -8.05
CA ILE A 3 7.40 -26.93 -7.57
C ILE A 3 8.10 -26.91 -6.23
N THR A 4 9.37 -26.52 -6.19
CA THR A 4 10.06 -26.25 -4.94
C THR A 4 9.42 -24.97 -4.37
N PRO A 5 8.74 -25.02 -3.21
CA PRO A 5 8.20 -23.82 -2.60
C PRO A 5 9.37 -22.87 -2.33
N THR A 6 9.26 -21.63 -2.82
CA THR A 6 10.19 -20.57 -2.44
C THR A 6 10.21 -20.49 -0.92
N PRO A 7 11.38 -20.41 -0.26
CA PRO A 7 11.44 -20.24 1.18
C PRO A 7 10.60 -19.02 1.55
N VAL A 8 9.56 -19.23 2.35
CA VAL A 8 8.86 -18.14 3.03
C VAL A 8 9.90 -17.58 3.99
N ASP A 9 10.54 -16.47 3.61
CA ASP A 9 11.41 -15.74 4.51
C ASP A 9 10.56 -15.34 5.71
N GLN A 10 10.80 -16.02 6.84
CA GLN A 10 9.95 -15.87 8.01
C GLN A 10 10.08 -14.48 8.63
N ASN A 11 11.09 -13.70 8.22
CA ASN A 11 11.37 -12.33 8.66
C ASN A 11 11.43 -11.34 7.48
N GLY A 12 10.96 -11.70 6.28
CA GLY A 12 11.04 -10.84 5.10
C GLY A 12 10.15 -9.59 5.21
N TRP A 13 10.49 -8.56 4.44
CA TRP A 13 9.77 -7.27 4.45
C TRP A 13 8.27 -7.42 4.25
N GLN A 14 7.80 -8.44 3.52
CA GLN A 14 6.36 -8.66 3.31
C GLN A 14 5.64 -8.92 4.63
N LYS A 15 6.22 -9.75 5.51
CA LYS A 15 5.62 -10.07 6.82
C LYS A 15 5.68 -8.89 7.78
N GLN A 16 6.79 -8.15 7.76
CA GLN A 16 6.93 -6.91 8.53
C GLN A 16 5.89 -5.88 8.08
N LEU A 17 5.65 -5.78 6.76
CA LEU A 17 4.62 -4.94 6.19
C LEU A 17 3.20 -5.43 6.53
N ASP A 18 2.94 -6.74 6.54
CA ASP A 18 1.66 -7.28 7.03
C ASP A 18 1.42 -6.86 8.48
N HIS A 19 2.42 -7.05 9.33
CA HIS A 19 2.34 -6.66 10.74
C HIS A 19 2.15 -5.15 10.91
N PHE A 20 2.82 -4.33 10.09
CA PHE A 20 2.61 -2.89 10.06
C PHE A 20 1.16 -2.56 9.72
N VAL A 21 0.61 -3.18 8.67
CA VAL A 21 -0.75 -2.94 8.21
C VAL A 21 -1.77 -3.32 9.27
N GLU A 22 -1.67 -4.54 9.83
CA GLU A 22 -2.58 -5.04 10.86
C GLU A 22 -2.64 -4.11 12.09
N ASN A 23 -1.50 -3.58 12.52
CA ASN A 23 -1.41 -2.70 13.68
C ASN A 23 -1.90 -1.26 13.43
N HIS A 24 -2.07 -0.86 12.16
CA HIS A 24 -2.38 0.52 11.77
C HIS A 24 -3.61 0.63 10.85
N HIS A 25 -4.49 -0.39 10.79
CA HIS A 25 -5.66 -0.38 9.91
C HIS A 25 -6.49 0.92 9.95
N PRO A 26 -6.91 1.46 11.12
CA PRO A 26 -7.69 2.70 11.15
C PRO A 26 -6.92 3.91 10.61
N GLN A 27 -5.64 4.02 10.94
CA GLN A 27 -4.76 5.10 10.49
C GLN A 27 -4.50 5.01 8.98
N LEU A 28 -4.33 3.81 8.44
CA LEU A 28 -4.16 3.58 7.01
C LEU A 28 -5.45 3.87 6.25
N ALA A 29 -6.61 3.53 6.81
CA ALA A 29 -7.91 3.91 6.25
C ALA A 29 -8.09 5.44 6.22
N ALA A 30 -7.76 6.13 7.32
CA ALA A 30 -7.75 7.58 7.36
C ALA A 30 -6.80 8.17 6.30
N LEU A 31 -5.56 7.69 6.21
CA LEU A 31 -4.58 8.19 5.26
C LEU A 31 -5.02 7.97 3.80
N ALA A 32 -5.51 6.78 3.46
CA ALA A 32 -6.00 6.46 2.13
C ALA A 32 -7.15 7.39 1.71
N TRP A 33 -8.07 7.70 2.62
CA TRP A 33 -9.14 8.67 2.37
C TRP A 33 -8.59 10.09 2.19
N GLY A 34 -7.65 10.52 3.04
CA GLY A 34 -7.02 11.83 2.91
C GLY A 34 -6.29 12.02 1.58
N VAL A 35 -5.67 10.97 1.04
CA VAL A 35 -5.07 10.96 -0.29
C VAL A 35 -6.13 11.00 -1.39
N HIS A 36 -7.21 10.24 -1.23
CA HIS A 36 -8.33 10.26 -2.18
C HIS A 36 -8.95 11.65 -2.34
N LEU A 37 -9.16 12.38 -1.23
CA LEU A 37 -9.71 13.75 -1.25
C LEU A 37 -8.83 14.75 -2.01
N GLU A 38 -7.50 14.56 -2.00
CA GLU A 38 -6.59 15.41 -2.77
C GLU A 38 -6.46 14.99 -4.23
N GLY A 39 -6.75 13.72 -4.53
CA GLY A 39 -6.57 13.08 -5.82
C GLY A 39 -7.77 13.17 -6.76
N GLU A 40 -8.80 13.98 -6.50
CA GLU A 40 -10.02 14.01 -7.32
C GLU A 40 -9.77 14.27 -8.83
N SER A 41 -8.63 14.85 -9.22
CA SER A 41 -8.25 15.05 -10.63
C SER A 41 -7.45 13.90 -11.26
N GLU A 42 -6.83 13.02 -10.46
CA GLU A 42 -5.96 11.95 -10.94
C GLU A 42 -6.39 10.61 -10.32
N GLN A 43 -6.92 9.69 -11.15
CA GLN A 43 -7.30 8.35 -10.70
C GLN A 43 -6.06 7.60 -10.19
N GLY A 44 -6.04 7.27 -8.90
CA GLY A 44 -4.91 6.60 -8.28
C GLY A 44 -5.22 6.12 -6.88
N THR A 45 -4.21 5.52 -6.28
CA THR A 45 -4.27 4.94 -4.94
C THR A 45 -3.04 5.31 -4.13
N LEU A 46 -3.07 5.02 -2.84
CA LEU A 46 -1.91 5.13 -1.98
C LEU A 46 -0.90 4.03 -2.32
N GLY A 47 0.36 4.39 -2.49
CA GLY A 47 1.48 3.47 -2.70
C GLY A 47 2.45 3.48 -1.53
N ILE A 48 3.26 2.44 -1.44
CA ILE A 48 4.40 2.36 -0.52
C ILE A 48 5.64 2.05 -1.36
N ASP A 49 6.61 2.95 -1.35
CA ASP A 49 7.95 2.66 -1.86
C ASP A 49 8.85 2.32 -0.66
N LEU A 50 9.46 1.14 -0.70
CA LEU A 50 10.35 0.70 0.38
C LEU A 50 11.72 1.39 0.32
N LYS A 51 12.11 2.00 -0.80
CA LYS A 51 13.46 2.55 -0.97
C LYS A 51 13.49 4.08 -1.07
N PRO A 52 14.57 4.73 -0.61
CA PRO A 52 15.67 4.18 0.20
C PRO A 52 15.25 3.84 1.63
N THR A 53 14.17 4.46 2.11
CA THR A 53 13.48 4.16 3.36
C THR A 53 11.98 4.02 3.06
N PRO A 54 11.23 3.15 3.78
CA PRO A 54 9.80 2.99 3.57
C PRO A 54 9.04 4.31 3.71
N HIS A 55 8.34 4.71 2.65
CA HIS A 55 7.55 5.94 2.62
C HIS A 55 6.31 5.80 1.73
N PHE A 56 5.31 6.66 1.95
CA PHE A 56 4.12 6.67 1.13
C PHE A 56 4.32 7.53 -0.11
N VAL A 57 3.71 7.09 -1.19
CA VAL A 57 3.70 7.80 -2.48
C VAL A 57 2.29 7.80 -3.05
N PHE A 58 1.95 8.78 -3.87
CA PHE A 58 0.76 8.66 -4.71
C PHE A 58 1.07 7.70 -5.87
N CYS A 59 0.21 6.71 -6.06
CA CYS A 59 0.36 5.70 -7.09
C CYS A 59 -0.77 5.86 -8.12
N PRO A 60 -0.54 6.60 -9.22
CA PRO A 60 -1.55 6.77 -10.25
C PRO A 60 -1.84 5.43 -10.94
N LYS A 61 -3.10 5.20 -11.32
CA LYS A 61 -3.51 3.96 -12.00
C LYS A 61 -2.67 3.69 -13.26
N SER A 62 -2.35 4.74 -14.02
CA SER A 62 -1.52 4.67 -15.23
C SER A 62 -0.11 4.11 -14.97
N ALA A 63 0.47 4.33 -13.79
CA ALA A 63 1.77 3.73 -13.44
C ALA A 63 1.66 2.21 -13.27
N ILE A 64 0.53 1.73 -12.74
CA ILE A 64 0.27 0.29 -12.56
C ILE A 64 -0.05 -0.38 -13.90
N GLU A 65 -0.77 0.32 -14.79
CA GLU A 65 -1.00 -0.13 -16.17
C GLU A 65 0.32 -0.26 -16.94
N LEU A 66 1.22 0.73 -16.83
CA LEU A 66 2.55 0.68 -17.44
C LEU A 66 3.39 -0.46 -16.85
N LEU A 67 3.35 -0.65 -15.52
CA LEU A 67 4.02 -1.76 -14.87
C LEU A 67 3.50 -3.11 -15.39
N ASN A 68 2.19 -3.25 -15.55
CA ASN A 68 1.57 -4.46 -16.09
C ASN A 68 2.02 -4.74 -17.53
N GLN A 69 2.11 -3.70 -18.38
CA GLN A 69 2.63 -3.83 -19.75
C GLN A 69 4.08 -4.34 -19.74
N ASN A 70 4.93 -3.77 -18.87
CA ASN A 70 6.33 -4.18 -18.70
C ASN A 70 6.47 -5.61 -18.11
N ALA A 71 5.45 -6.09 -17.41
CA ALA A 71 5.39 -7.43 -16.83
C ALA A 71 4.67 -8.45 -17.75
N ASP A 72 4.66 -8.25 -19.07
CA ASP A 72 3.95 -9.10 -20.04
C ASP A 72 2.47 -9.33 -19.72
N ASN A 73 1.79 -8.30 -19.19
CA ASN A 73 0.39 -8.35 -18.77
C ASN A 73 0.10 -9.37 -17.63
N LYS A 74 1.06 -9.65 -16.76
CA LYS A 74 0.90 -10.61 -15.65
C LYS A 74 0.17 -10.06 -14.42
N LEU A 75 -0.17 -8.78 -14.39
CA LEU A 75 -0.79 -8.08 -13.24
C LEU A 75 -2.27 -7.72 -13.49
N GLN A 76 -2.94 -8.38 -14.44
CA GLN A 76 -4.34 -8.10 -14.80
C GLN A 76 -5.31 -8.23 -13.63
N GLU A 77 -5.09 -9.17 -12.71
CA GLU A 77 -5.92 -9.33 -11.51
C GLU A 77 -5.83 -8.10 -10.60
N ILE A 78 -4.62 -7.55 -10.39
CA ILE A 78 -4.42 -6.34 -9.61
C ILE A 78 -5.13 -5.15 -10.27
N LEU A 79 -5.05 -5.03 -11.60
CA LEU A 79 -5.78 -3.99 -12.34
C LEU A 79 -7.30 -4.12 -12.16
N GLY A 80 -7.83 -5.35 -12.22
CA GLY A 80 -9.26 -5.59 -11.98
C GLY A 80 -9.70 -5.21 -10.58
N ILE A 81 -8.87 -5.41 -9.56
CA ILE A 81 -9.14 -4.98 -8.19
C ILE A 81 -9.14 -3.44 -8.08
N ILE A 82 -8.18 -2.78 -8.74
CA ILE A 82 -8.12 -1.30 -8.79
C ILE A 82 -9.35 -0.73 -9.49
N ASP A 83 -9.82 -1.37 -10.56
CA ASP A 83 -11.03 -0.94 -11.28
C ASP A 83 -12.31 -1.06 -10.44
N GLY A 84 -12.35 -2.04 -9.54
CA GLY A 84 -13.48 -2.26 -8.63
C GLY A 84 -13.38 -1.53 -7.29
N TYR A 85 -12.25 -0.87 -7.01
CA TYR A 85 -11.95 -0.25 -5.72
C TYR A 85 -12.90 0.88 -5.36
N LYS A 86 -13.39 0.84 -4.11
CA LYS A 86 -14.30 1.85 -3.56
C LYS A 86 -13.68 2.54 -2.34
N PRO A 87 -13.05 3.73 -2.49
CA PRO A 87 -12.33 4.40 -1.41
C PRO A 87 -13.21 4.80 -0.23
N GLU A 88 -14.52 4.86 -0.40
CA GLU A 88 -15.50 5.15 0.66
C GLU A 88 -15.73 3.97 1.63
N ILE A 89 -15.33 2.75 1.26
CA ILE A 89 -15.53 1.54 2.07
C ILE A 89 -14.27 0.69 2.25
N GLU A 90 -13.33 0.74 1.31
CA GLU A 90 -12.17 -0.15 1.25
C GLU A 90 -10.87 0.65 1.35
N VAL A 91 -9.79 -0.05 1.66
CA VAL A 91 -8.42 0.46 1.55
C VAL A 91 -7.68 -0.39 0.53
N LEU A 92 -7.10 0.27 -0.47
CA LEU A 92 -6.21 -0.34 -1.45
C LEU A 92 -4.86 0.36 -1.39
N MET A 93 -3.77 -0.39 -1.30
CA MET A 93 -2.43 0.14 -1.49
C MET A 93 -1.56 -0.80 -2.33
N ILE A 94 -0.62 -0.22 -3.07
CA ILE A 94 0.40 -0.98 -3.80
C ILE A 94 1.76 -0.71 -3.18
N CYS A 95 2.37 -1.73 -2.60
CA CYS A 95 3.76 -1.67 -2.17
C CYS A 95 4.68 -2.15 -3.30
N ILE A 96 5.71 -1.35 -3.60
CA ILE A 96 6.70 -1.63 -4.63
C ILE A 96 8.08 -1.78 -3.99
N SER A 97 8.78 -2.82 -4.43
CA SER A 97 10.20 -3.06 -4.20
C SER A 97 10.85 -3.39 -5.55
N PRO A 98 12.19 -3.34 -5.69
CA PRO A 98 12.86 -3.47 -6.99
C PRO A 98 12.46 -4.68 -7.82
N ASN A 99 12.10 -5.80 -7.19
CA ASN A 99 11.79 -7.05 -7.89
C ASN A 99 10.41 -7.62 -7.55
N ARG A 100 9.63 -6.93 -6.72
CA ARG A 100 8.36 -7.45 -6.20
C ARG A 100 7.39 -6.33 -5.95
N ILE A 101 6.13 -6.61 -6.24
CA ILE A 101 5.01 -5.81 -5.78
C ILE A 101 4.18 -6.60 -4.77
N LYS A 102 3.46 -5.88 -3.94
CA LYS A 102 2.47 -6.45 -3.03
C LYS A 102 1.24 -5.57 -3.02
N LEU A 103 0.09 -6.17 -3.31
CA LEU A 103 -1.21 -5.56 -3.08
C LEU A 103 -1.53 -5.66 -1.59
N ILE A 104 -1.93 -4.54 -1.01
CA ILE A 104 -2.57 -4.49 0.31
C ILE A 104 -4.02 -4.09 0.04
N TYR A 105 -4.95 -4.91 0.48
CA TYR A 105 -6.36 -4.69 0.25
C TYR A 105 -7.17 -5.21 1.43
N PHE A 106 -7.95 -4.33 2.06
CA PHE A 106 -8.78 -4.68 3.20
C PHE A 106 -9.96 -3.72 3.34
N GLN A 107 -11.01 -4.18 4.00
CA GLN A 107 -12.11 -3.34 4.45
C GLN A 107 -11.91 -3.05 5.95
N PRO A 108 -11.71 -1.78 6.36
CA PRO A 108 -11.58 -1.43 7.77
C PRO A 108 -12.91 -1.61 8.52
N GLU A 109 -12.83 -1.76 9.84
CA GLU A 109 -14.02 -1.86 10.71
C GLU A 109 -14.87 -0.59 10.65
N LEU A 110 -14.22 0.57 10.59
CA LEU A 110 -14.84 1.87 10.40
C LEU A 110 -14.48 2.40 9.01
N ALA A 111 -15.45 2.95 8.28
CA ALA A 111 -15.24 3.40 6.91
C ALA A 111 -14.09 4.43 6.82
N PRO A 112 -13.31 4.45 5.71
CA PRO A 112 -12.20 5.40 5.53
C PRO A 112 -12.55 6.88 5.81
N PRO A 113 -13.69 7.43 5.36
CA PRO A 113 -14.09 8.81 5.68
C PRO A 113 -14.25 9.05 7.18
N ASP A 114 -14.83 8.08 7.90
CA ASP A 114 -15.07 8.17 9.33
C ASP A 114 -13.76 7.99 10.13
N CYS A 115 -12.86 7.12 9.67
CA CYS A 115 -11.51 7.02 10.21
C CYS A 115 -10.77 8.36 10.07
N TYR A 116 -10.84 9.00 8.90
CA TYR A 116 -10.21 10.29 8.65
C TYR A 116 -10.77 11.38 9.57
N ALA A 117 -12.09 11.49 9.67
CA ALA A 117 -12.75 12.47 10.54
C ALA A 117 -12.39 12.30 12.02
N ARG A 118 -12.11 11.06 12.47
CA ARG A 118 -11.78 10.74 13.86
C ARG A 118 -10.29 10.85 14.20
N ILE A 119 -9.41 10.47 13.28
CA ILE A 119 -7.98 10.27 13.54
C ILE A 119 -7.14 11.44 13.00
N ALA A 120 -7.45 11.91 11.79
CA ALA A 120 -6.56 12.82 11.09
C ALA A 120 -6.79 14.27 11.55
N THR A 121 -5.82 14.83 12.28
CA THR A 121 -5.73 16.29 12.47
C THR A 121 -5.41 16.96 11.12
N ASP A 122 -4.45 16.38 10.40
CA ASP A 122 -4.15 16.66 9.00
C ASP A 122 -3.43 15.45 8.37
N LYS A 123 -3.60 15.28 7.05
CA LYS A 123 -3.03 14.15 6.30
C LYS A 123 -1.50 14.07 6.39
N ARG A 124 -0.80 15.21 6.38
CA ARG A 124 0.68 15.23 6.33
C ARG A 124 1.27 14.73 7.65
N SER A 125 0.71 15.15 8.77
CA SER A 125 1.13 14.67 10.09
C SER A 125 0.89 13.17 10.23
N LEU A 126 -0.30 12.69 9.85
CA LEU A 126 -0.64 11.26 9.89
C LEU A 126 0.30 10.42 9.00
N MET A 127 0.59 10.89 7.79
CA MET A 127 1.53 10.25 6.88
C MET A 127 2.92 10.14 7.51
N SER A 128 3.45 11.24 8.05
CA SER A 128 4.77 11.29 8.71
C SER A 128 4.87 10.31 9.90
N GLU A 129 3.84 10.24 10.74
CA GLU A 129 3.78 9.30 11.86
C GLU A 129 3.82 7.84 11.39
N LEU A 130 3.03 7.53 10.35
CA LEU A 130 2.98 6.19 9.79
C LEU A 130 4.29 5.81 9.08
N GLU A 131 4.93 6.72 8.34
CA GLU A 131 6.25 6.47 7.70
C GLU A 131 7.34 6.20 8.74
N LYS A 132 7.30 6.92 9.85
CA LYS A 132 8.20 6.68 10.98
C LYS A 132 7.98 5.29 11.56
N ALA A 133 6.74 4.92 11.88
CA ALA A 133 6.40 3.59 12.40
C ALA A 133 6.78 2.47 11.41
N MET A 134 6.56 2.71 10.11
CA MET A 134 6.93 1.77 9.05
C MET A 134 8.44 1.58 8.95
N SER A 135 9.23 2.65 9.07
CA SER A 135 10.69 2.61 9.06
C SER A 135 11.30 1.94 10.30
N GLU A 136 10.64 2.06 11.45
CA GLU A 136 11.07 1.37 12.68
C GLU A 136 10.84 -0.14 12.59
N LEU A 137 9.75 -0.57 11.93
CA LEU A 137 9.34 -1.97 11.84
C LEU A 137 9.93 -2.72 10.65
N ILE A 138 10.02 -2.08 9.48
CA ILE A 138 10.48 -2.71 8.25
C ILE A 138 12.00 -2.59 8.13
N GLN A 139 12.67 -3.71 8.32
CA GLN A 139 14.10 -3.87 8.14
C GLN A 139 14.36 -4.48 6.76
N LEU A 140 14.90 -3.67 5.84
CA LEU A 140 15.25 -4.14 4.51
C LEU A 140 16.61 -4.84 4.52
N PRO A 141 16.77 -5.98 3.83
CA PRO A 141 18.06 -6.62 3.70
C PRO A 141 19.01 -5.72 2.88
N GLU A 142 20.30 -5.68 3.27
CA GLU A 142 21.34 -4.83 2.64
C GLU A 142 21.50 -5.03 1.13
N ASN A 143 21.04 -6.16 0.59
CA ASN A 143 21.19 -6.56 -0.82
C ASN A 143 19.89 -6.42 -1.64
N MET A 144 18.86 -5.75 -1.11
CA MET A 144 17.63 -5.48 -1.86
C MET A 144 17.81 -4.30 -2.80
#